data_AF-A0A6J2XY85-F1
#
_entry.id   AF-A0A6J2XY85-F1
#
_cell.length_a   1.000
_cell.length_b   1.000
_cell.length_c   1.000
_cell.angle_alpha   90.00
_cell.angle_beta   90.00
_cell.angle_gamma   90.00
#
_symmetry.space_group_name_H-M   'P 1'
#
loop_
_entity.id
_entity.type
_entity.pdbx_description
1 polymer ?
#
loop_
_entity_poly.entity_id
_entity_poly.type
_entity_poly.pdbx_seq_one_letter_code
_entity_poly.pdbx_strand_id
1 'polypeptide(L)'
;MAGLGVKSVPETDDQQRLRFQIELEFVQCLGNPNYLNFLAQRGYFKNPTFINYLKYLLYWKDPEYAKYLKYPMCLYFLDLLQYEHFRRELVNAQCTKFIDDQQILLWQHYTRRRSRLMTSAANNGVTTEQASNAQPSNPQQNGHMNPKIP
;
A
#
# COMPACT_ATOMS: atom_id res chain seq x y z
N MET A 1 -6.82 -10.06 54.71
CA MET A 1 -6.57 -10.90 53.51
C MET A 1 -5.69 -10.12 52.56
N ALA A 2 -4.38 -10.35 52.57
CA ALA A 2 -3.43 -9.62 51.71
C ALA A 2 -3.57 -10.12 50.26
N GLY A 3 -3.88 -9.20 49.34
CA GLY A 3 -3.88 -9.49 47.91
C GLY A 3 -2.44 -9.73 47.45
N LEU A 4 -2.17 -10.98 47.03
CA LEU A 4 -0.92 -11.33 46.35
C LEU A 4 -0.86 -10.53 45.05
N GLY A 5 -0.08 -9.45 45.05
CA GLY A 5 0.31 -8.74 43.84
C GLY A 5 1.05 -9.71 42.93
N VAL A 6 0.39 -10.15 41.86
CA VAL A 6 1.02 -10.88 40.76
C VAL A 6 2.07 -9.95 40.16
N LYS A 7 3.32 -10.09 40.59
CA LYS A 7 4.45 -9.46 39.92
C LYS A 7 4.54 -10.11 38.54
N SER A 8 4.22 -9.37 37.49
CA SER A 8 4.41 -9.84 36.12
C SER A 8 5.88 -10.21 35.94
N VAL A 9 6.16 -11.47 35.60
CA VAL A 9 7.51 -11.89 35.22
C VAL A 9 7.92 -11.04 34.02
N PRO A 10 9.10 -10.38 34.06
CA PRO A 10 9.57 -9.61 32.92
C PRO A 10 9.71 -10.52 31.70
N GLU A 11 9.17 -10.07 30.57
CA GLU A 11 9.23 -10.78 29.30
C GLU A 11 10.68 -10.87 28.81
N THR A 12 11.10 -12.03 28.31
CA THR A 12 12.47 -12.21 27.79
C THR A 12 12.67 -11.45 26.48
N ASP A 13 13.91 -11.12 26.13
CA ASP A 13 14.24 -10.42 24.88
C ASP A 13 13.68 -11.13 23.64
N ASP A 14 13.73 -12.47 23.61
CA ASP A 14 13.22 -13.26 22.49
C ASP A 14 11.69 -13.23 22.41
N GLN A 15 11.00 -13.20 23.55
CA GLN A 15 9.54 -13.06 23.60
C GLN A 15 9.12 -11.67 23.10
N GLN A 16 9.84 -10.61 23.49
CA GLN A 16 9.58 -9.25 23.01
C GLN A 16 9.76 -9.14 21.48
N ARG A 17 10.82 -9.74 20.93
CA ARG A 17 11.06 -9.81 19.49
C ARG A 17 9.96 -10.57 18.76
N LEU A 18 9.54 -11.71 19.30
CA LEU A 18 8.46 -12.51 18.72
C LEU A 18 7.14 -11.74 18.74
N ARG A 19 6.79 -11.10 19.87
CA ARG A 19 5.59 -10.27 19.97
C ARG A 19 5.60 -9.17 18.91
N PHE A 20 6.71 -8.44 18.81
CA PHE A 20 6.86 -7.38 17.83
C PHE A 20 6.65 -7.88 16.40
N GLN A 21 7.24 -9.03 16.04
CA GLN A 21 7.08 -9.62 14.72
C GLN A 21 5.62 -10.04 14.45
N ILE A 22 4.98 -10.70 15.42
CA ILE A 22 3.58 -11.14 15.29
C ILE A 22 2.66 -9.92 15.13
N GLU A 23 2.87 -8.88 15.93
CA GLU A 23 2.11 -7.63 15.85
C GLU A 23 2.31 -6.95 14.50
N LEU A 24 3.55 -6.89 14.00
CA LEU A 24 3.89 -6.34 12.70
C LEU A 24 3.19 -7.08 11.55
N GLU A 25 3.22 -8.41 11.57
CA GLU A 25 2.57 -9.26 10.57
C GLU A 25 1.05 -9.09 10.66
N PHE A 26 0.49 -9.14 11.87
CA PHE A 26 -0.93 -8.97 12.11
C PHE A 26 -1.46 -7.62 11.61
N VAL A 27 -0.78 -6.52 11.95
CA VAL A 27 -1.16 -5.18 11.48
C VAL A 27 -1.15 -5.15 9.96
N GLN A 28 -0.12 -5.66 9.31
CA GLN A 28 -0.06 -5.70 7.85
C GLN A 28 -1.19 -6.52 7.22
N CYS A 29 -1.63 -7.60 7.85
CA CYS A 29 -2.79 -8.38 7.39
C CYS A 29 -4.09 -7.56 7.37
N LEU A 30 -4.23 -6.51 8.19
CA LEU A 30 -5.38 -5.59 8.15
C LEU A 30 -5.47 -4.81 6.82
N GLY A 31 -4.40 -4.78 6.02
CA GLY A 31 -4.39 -4.22 4.68
C GLY A 31 -5.25 -4.96 3.65
N ASN A 32 -5.66 -6.20 3.96
CA ASN A 32 -6.46 -7.05 3.08
C ASN A 32 -7.97 -6.99 3.45
N PRO A 33 -8.84 -6.43 2.59
CA PRO A 33 -10.28 -6.33 2.87
C PRO A 33 -10.96 -7.67 3.15
N ASN A 34 -10.53 -8.75 2.49
CA ASN A 34 -11.08 -10.09 2.69
C ASN A 34 -10.76 -10.63 4.09
N TYR A 35 -9.57 -10.31 4.62
CA TYR A 35 -9.21 -10.68 5.98
C TYR A 35 -10.04 -9.90 7.01
N LEU A 36 -10.28 -8.61 6.76
CA LEU A 36 -11.18 -7.80 7.59
C LEU A 36 -12.61 -8.36 7.60
N ASN A 37 -13.13 -8.76 6.44
CA ASN A 37 -14.44 -9.42 6.35
C ASN A 37 -14.49 -10.72 7.14
N PHE A 38 -13.46 -11.57 7.00
CA PHE A 38 -13.33 -12.79 7.78
C PHE A 38 -13.38 -12.53 9.29
N LEU A 39 -12.62 -11.55 9.78
CA LEU A 39 -12.64 -11.16 11.19
C LEU A 39 -14.02 -10.66 11.64
N ALA A 40 -14.70 -9.89 10.78
CA ALA A 40 -16.04 -9.37 11.05
C ALA A 40 -17.08 -10.49 11.14
N GLN A 41 -17.08 -11.43 10.19
CA GLN A 41 -18.02 -12.56 10.15
C GLN A 41 -17.87 -13.49 11.35
N ARG A 42 -16.63 -13.71 11.82
CA ARG A 42 -16.34 -14.48 13.04
C ARG A 42 -16.67 -13.74 14.34
N GLY A 43 -17.06 -12.47 14.25
CA GLY A 43 -17.49 -11.66 15.39
C GLY A 43 -16.35 -11.09 16.23
N TYR A 44 -15.10 -11.10 15.77
CA TYR A 44 -13.96 -10.55 16.52
C TYR A 44 -14.18 -9.06 16.85
N PHE A 45 -14.75 -8.30 15.93
CA PHE A 45 -15.03 -6.87 16.12
C PHE A 45 -16.18 -6.55 17.10
N LYS A 46 -16.88 -7.57 17.61
CA LYS A 46 -17.88 -7.43 18.68
C LYS A 46 -17.24 -7.56 20.07
N ASN A 47 -16.04 -8.15 20.17
CA ASN A 47 -15.36 -8.37 21.43
C ASN A 47 -14.62 -7.09 21.88
N PRO A 48 -14.96 -6.50 23.05
CA PRO A 48 -14.30 -5.29 23.56
C PRO A 48 -12.79 -5.48 23.79
N THR A 49 -12.36 -6.68 24.19
CA THR A 49 -10.92 -6.98 24.37
C THR A 49 -10.17 -6.87 23.05
N PHE A 50 -10.76 -7.35 21.95
CA PHE A 50 -10.14 -7.24 20.63
C PHE A 50 -10.10 -5.79 20.14
N ILE A 51 -11.16 -5.02 20.39
CA ILE A 51 -11.18 -3.58 20.05
C ILE A 51 -10.09 -2.83 20.83
N ASN A 52 -9.90 -3.15 22.11
CA ASN A 52 -8.82 -2.57 22.90
C ASN A 52 -7.43 -2.98 22.38
N TYR A 53 -7.29 -4.20 21.88
CA TYR A 53 -6.07 -4.63 21.21
C TYR A 53 -5.81 -3.84 19.91
N LEU A 54 -6.83 -3.57 19.10
CA LEU A 54 -6.70 -2.70 17.93
C LEU A 54 -6.32 -1.26 18.31
N LYS A 55 -6.82 -0.74 19.44
CA LYS A 55 -6.39 0.57 19.97
C LYS A 55 -4.93 0.55 20.41
N TYR A 56 -4.52 -0.52 21.07
CA TYR A 56 -3.12 -0.72 21.45
C TYR A 56 -2.22 -0.65 20.21
N LEU A 57 -2.57 -1.34 19.12
CA LEU A 57 -1.80 -1.35 17.87
C LEU A 57 -1.69 0.02 17.17
N LEU A 58 -2.38 1.08 17.61
CA LEU A 58 -2.23 2.41 17.02
C LEU A 58 -0.81 2.98 17.18
N TYR A 59 0.02 2.45 18.08
CA TYR A 59 1.44 2.84 18.19
C TYR A 59 2.22 2.58 16.90
N TRP A 60 1.78 1.64 16.04
CA TRP A 60 2.39 1.38 14.74
C TRP A 60 2.35 2.57 13.77
N LYS A 61 1.56 3.61 14.08
CA LYS A 61 1.50 4.87 13.33
C LYS A 61 2.68 5.79 13.63
N ASP A 62 3.34 5.63 14.77
CA ASP A 62 4.48 6.48 15.10
C ASP A 62 5.65 6.17 14.15
N PRO A 63 6.41 7.18 13.69
CA PRO A 63 7.42 7.02 12.65
C PRO A 63 8.54 6.04 13.03
N GLU A 64 8.79 5.88 14.34
CA GLU A 64 9.75 4.90 14.86
C GLU A 64 9.39 3.45 14.48
N TYR A 65 8.10 3.13 14.43
CA TYR A 65 7.58 1.79 14.11
C TYR A 65 7.07 1.68 12.68
N ALA A 66 6.44 2.73 12.15
CA ALA A 66 5.83 2.74 10.82
C ALA A 66 6.83 2.41 9.70
N LYS A 67 8.12 2.72 9.90
CA LYS A 67 9.21 2.41 8.95
C LYS A 67 9.36 0.90 8.63
N TYR A 68 8.85 0.02 9.50
CA TYR A 68 8.90 -1.43 9.31
C TYR A 68 7.72 -1.98 8.48
N LEU A 69 6.68 -1.17 8.25
CA LEU A 69 5.48 -1.59 7.52
C LEU A 69 5.73 -1.53 6.01
N LYS A 70 5.51 -2.66 5.32
CA LYS A 70 5.60 -2.72 3.85
C LYS A 70 4.31 -2.29 3.15
N TYR A 71 3.18 -2.44 3.82
CA TYR A 71 1.85 -2.22 3.25
C TYR A 71 1.15 -1.03 3.93
N PRO A 72 1.30 0.21 3.46
CA PRO A 72 0.80 1.40 4.16
C PRO A 72 -0.73 1.43 4.32
N MET A 73 -1.47 0.72 3.47
CA MET A 73 -2.93 0.60 3.56
C MET A 73 -3.40 0.01 4.89
N CYS A 74 -2.58 -0.79 5.58
CA CYS A 74 -2.97 -1.37 6.86
C CYS A 74 -3.26 -0.31 7.94
N LEU A 75 -2.49 0.78 7.98
CA LEU A 75 -2.69 1.86 8.95
C LEU A 75 -3.99 2.61 8.69
N TYR A 76 -4.34 2.81 7.42
CA TYR A 76 -5.61 3.40 7.04
C TYR A 76 -6.80 2.57 7.55
N PHE A 77 -6.76 1.25 7.36
CA PHE A 77 -7.81 0.39 7.91
C PHE A 77 -7.78 0.29 9.42
N LEU A 78 -6.61 0.30 10.05
CA LEU A 78 -6.49 0.32 11.51
C LEU A 78 -7.19 1.54 12.12
N ASP A 79 -7.10 2.71 11.47
CA ASP A 79 -7.86 3.90 11.85
C ASP A 79 -9.37 3.71 11.64
N LEU A 80 -9.77 3.18 10.48
CA LEU A 80 -11.19 2.95 10.19
C LEU A 80 -11.83 1.95 11.16
N LEU A 81 -11.09 0.94 11.61
CA LEU A 81 -11.54 -0.06 12.57
C LEU A 81 -11.86 0.53 13.95
N GLN A 82 -11.40 1.75 14.27
CA GLN A 82 -11.78 2.43 15.51
C GLN A 82 -13.26 2.85 15.50
N TYR A 83 -13.83 3.09 14.32
CA TYR A 83 -15.23 3.45 14.17
C TYR A 83 -16.12 2.21 14.19
N GLU A 84 -17.07 2.17 15.12
CA GLU A 84 -18.01 1.05 15.25
C GLU A 84 -18.81 0.81 13.97
N HIS A 85 -19.29 1.89 13.33
CA HIS A 85 -20.06 1.81 12.10
C HIS A 85 -19.31 1.04 11.01
N PHE A 86 -18.03 1.35 10.79
CA PHE A 86 -17.20 0.64 9.82
C PHE A 86 -17.06 -0.85 10.16
N ARG A 87 -16.78 -1.18 11.44
CA ARG A 87 -16.69 -2.57 11.90
C ARG A 87 -17.97 -3.38 11.64
N ARG A 88 -19.15 -2.76 11.74
CA ARG A 88 -20.43 -3.43 11.46
C ARG A 88 -20.61 -3.66 9.96
N GLU A 89 -20.30 -2.67 9.13
CA GLU A 89 -20.42 -2.78 7.67
C GLU A 89 -19.48 -3.83 7.07
N LEU A 90 -18.32 -4.08 7.68
CA LEU A 90 -17.36 -5.09 7.23
C LEU A 90 -17.93 -6.52 7.21
N VAL A 91 -19.05 -6.82 7.89
CA VAL A 91 -19.71 -8.13 7.80
C VAL A 91 -20.32 -8.34 6.41
N ASN A 92 -20.75 -7.26 5.75
CA ASN A 92 -21.36 -7.30 4.42
C ASN A 92 -20.29 -7.50 3.33
N ALA A 93 -20.34 -8.63 2.62
CA ALA A 93 -19.42 -8.94 1.55
C ALA A 93 -19.42 -7.91 0.40
N GLN A 94 -20.53 -7.19 0.16
CA GLN A 94 -20.58 -6.12 -0.84
C GLN A 94 -19.72 -4.92 -0.42
N CYS A 95 -19.65 -4.61 0.88
CA CYS A 95 -18.76 -3.58 1.41
C CYS A 95 -17.30 -3.97 1.16
N THR A 96 -16.95 -5.22 1.43
CA THR A 96 -15.60 -5.76 1.19
C THR A 96 -15.22 -5.69 -0.29
N LYS A 97 -16.10 -6.10 -1.18
CA LYS A 97 -15.87 -6.00 -2.63
C LYS A 97 -15.68 -4.54 -3.06
N PHE A 98 -16.52 -3.64 -2.55
CA PHE A 98 -16.38 -2.21 -2.84
C PHE A 98 -15.01 -1.68 -2.40
N ILE A 99 -14.56 -2.00 -1.19
CA ILE A 99 -13.24 -1.60 -0.70
C ILE A 99 -12.12 -2.13 -1.60
N ASP A 100 -12.19 -3.41 -2.01
CA ASP A 100 -11.22 -4.03 -2.90
C ASP A 100 -11.18 -3.34 -4.28
N ASP A 101 -12.34 -3.08 -4.88
CA ASP A 101 -12.46 -2.33 -6.14
C ASP A 101 -11.83 -0.93 -6.01
N GLN A 102 -12.05 -0.23 -4.89
CA GLN A 102 -11.44 1.09 -4.63
C GLN A 102 -9.92 1.01 -4.50
N GLN A 103 -9.38 -0.01 -3.83
CA GLN A 103 -7.93 -0.21 -3.74
C GLN A 103 -7.31 -0.45 -5.11
N ILE A 104 -7.94 -1.27 -5.95
CA ILE A 104 -7.50 -1.53 -7.32
C ILE A 104 -7.49 -0.23 -8.13
N LEU A 105 -8.56 0.57 -8.08
CA LEU A 105 -8.64 1.84 -8.78
C LEU A 105 -7.53 2.80 -8.33
N LEU A 106 -7.30 2.94 -7.03
CA LEU A 106 -6.23 3.76 -6.48
C LEU A 106 -4.86 3.33 -7.05
N TRP A 107 -4.57 2.03 -7.08
CA TRP A 107 -3.32 1.51 -7.62
C TRP A 107 -3.18 1.71 -9.13
N GLN A 108 -4.27 1.57 -9.90
CA GLN A 108 -4.26 1.84 -11.33
C GLN A 108 -3.94 3.31 -11.61
N HIS A 109 -4.59 4.24 -10.91
CA HIS A 109 -4.36 5.67 -11.10
C HIS A 109 -2.99 6.11 -10.59
N TYR A 110 -2.57 5.65 -9.41
CA TYR A 110 -1.27 5.98 -8.83
C TYR A 110 -0.12 5.49 -9.72
N THR A 111 -0.16 4.22 -10.13
CA THR A 111 0.88 3.62 -10.98
C THR A 111 0.95 4.33 -12.33
N ARG A 112 -0.20 4.57 -13.00
CA ARG A 112 -0.24 5.29 -14.28
C ARG A 112 0.30 6.73 -14.17
N ARG A 113 -0.06 7.46 -13.10
CA ARG A 113 0.44 8.83 -12.87
C ARG A 113 1.95 8.82 -12.59
N ARG A 114 2.44 7.88 -11.79
CA ARG A 114 3.86 7.72 -11.50
C ARG A 114 4.67 7.41 -12.76
N SER A 115 4.22 6.48 -13.60
CA SER A 115 4.89 6.16 -14.86
C SER A 115 4.97 7.37 -15.79
N ARG A 116 3.88 8.15 -15.93
CA ARG A 116 3.89 9.39 -16.73
C ARG A 116 4.92 10.39 -16.22
N LEU A 117 4.96 10.64 -14.91
CA LEU A 117 5.92 11.57 -14.30
C LEU A 117 7.37 11.11 -14.49
N MET A 118 7.65 9.80 -14.37
CA MET A 118 8.99 9.26 -14.62
C MET A 118 9.41 9.39 -16.09
N THR A 119 8.51 9.11 -17.04
CA THR A 119 8.78 9.29 -18.48
C THR A 119 8.96 10.77 -18.85
N SER A 120 8.16 11.67 -18.30
CA SER A 120 8.32 13.12 -18.51
C SER A 120 9.64 13.65 -17.94
N ALA A 121 10.09 13.15 -16.78
CA ALA A 121 11.38 13.51 -16.22
C ALA A 121 12.56 12.99 -17.09
N ALA A 122 12.44 11.79 -17.66
CA ALA A 122 13.45 11.24 -18.57
C ALA A 122 13.55 12.02 -19.90
N ASN A 123 12.41 12.40 -20.49
CA ASN A 123 12.40 13.13 -21.77
C ASN A 123 12.88 14.60 -21.64
N ASN A 124 12.67 15.25 -20.49
CA ASN A 124 13.16 16.61 -20.26
C ASN A 124 14.67 16.69 -19.95
N GLY A 125 15.36 15.56 -19.80
CA GLY A 125 16.81 15.49 -19.61
C GLY A 125 17.63 15.36 -20.90
N VAL A 126 17.00 15.30 -22.08
CA VAL A 126 17.68 14.99 -23.37
C VAL A 126 17.72 16.18 -24.35
N THR A 127 17.20 17.37 -23.98
CA THR A 127 17.06 18.50 -24.94
C THR A 127 18.01 19.68 -24.68
N THR A 128 19.29 19.44 -24.34
CA THR A 128 20.26 20.55 -24.25
C THR A 128 21.65 20.29 -24.84
N GLU A 129 21.83 19.32 -25.74
CA GLU A 129 23.04 19.27 -26.56
C GLU A 129 22.74 18.78 -27.99
N GLN A 130 22.44 19.71 -28.91
CA GLN A 130 22.90 19.72 -30.30
C GLN A 130 22.28 20.90 -31.06
N ALA A 131 22.84 22.09 -30.84
CA ALA A 131 22.72 23.22 -31.75
C ALA A 131 24.14 23.72 -32.08
N SER A 132 24.78 23.09 -33.07
CA SER A 132 25.82 23.74 -33.89
C SER A 132 26.26 22.83 -35.06
N ASN A 133 25.83 23.25 -36.26
CA ASN A 133 26.67 23.54 -37.43
C ASN A 133 26.50 22.69 -38.72
N ALA A 134 26.22 23.42 -39.80
CA ALA A 134 26.49 23.19 -41.23
C ALA A 134 25.43 22.52 -42.15
N GLN A 135 24.90 23.35 -43.06
CA GLN A 135 24.43 23.05 -44.44
C GLN A 135 25.41 23.77 -45.43
N PRO A 136 25.35 23.60 -46.78
CA PRO A 136 24.78 22.54 -47.64
C PRO A 136 25.73 22.09 -48.80
N SER A 137 25.42 20.99 -49.53
CA SER A 137 25.74 20.85 -50.98
C SER A 137 25.11 19.59 -51.61
N ASN A 138 24.55 19.78 -52.81
CA ASN A 138 24.07 18.80 -53.81
C ASN A 138 24.64 19.29 -55.18
N PRO A 139 24.60 18.59 -56.35
CA PRO A 139 23.82 17.39 -56.72
C PRO A 139 24.57 16.34 -57.61
N GLN A 140 23.90 15.22 -58.00
CA GLN A 140 23.65 14.80 -59.42
C GLN A 140 23.60 13.27 -59.71
N GLN A 141 22.47 12.85 -60.33
CA GLN A 141 22.22 11.75 -61.31
C GLN A 141 22.46 10.26 -60.92
N ASN A 142 21.73 9.24 -61.38
CA ASN A 142 20.60 9.04 -62.30
C ASN A 142 20.05 7.62 -61.98
N GLY A 143 18.76 7.38 -61.74
CA GLY A 143 17.84 6.85 -62.76
C GLY A 143 17.46 5.37 -62.52
N HIS A 144 16.16 5.07 -62.37
CA HIS A 144 15.35 4.15 -63.21
C HIS A 144 14.20 3.43 -62.46
N MET A 145 12.98 3.86 -62.84
CA MET A 145 11.66 3.19 -62.98
C MET A 145 11.09 2.17 -61.94
N ASN A 146 9.91 2.56 -61.45
CA ASN A 146 8.79 1.78 -60.86
C ASN A 146 7.92 1.14 -61.99
N PRO A 147 6.72 0.52 -61.79
CA PRO A 147 6.06 -0.22 -60.67
C PRO A 147 5.41 -1.57 -61.11
N LYS A 148 4.81 -2.33 -60.17
CA LYS A 148 3.33 -2.55 -60.03
C LYS A 148 2.91 -3.79 -59.20
N ILE A 149 2.12 -3.51 -58.15
CA ILE A 149 0.78 -4.01 -57.73
C ILE A 149 0.23 -5.29 -58.43
N PRO A 150 -0.45 -6.18 -57.67
CA PRO A 150 -1.93 -6.25 -57.71
C PRO A 150 -2.63 -5.88 -56.39
#